data_AF-A0A139W9V6-F1
#
_entry.id   AF-A0A139W9V6-F1
#
_cell.length_a   1.000
_cell.length_b   1.000
_cell.length_c   1.000
_cell.angle_alpha   90.00
_cell.angle_beta   90.00
_cell.angle_gamma   90.00
#
_symmetry.space_group_name_H-M   'P 1'
#
loop_
_entity.id
_entity.type
_entity.pdbx_description
1 polymer ?
#
loop_
_entity_poly.entity_id
_entity_poly.type
_entity_poly.pdbx_seq_one_letter_code
_entity_poly.pdbx_strand_id
1 'polypeptide(L)' 'MNVENYRPIAIIPILGKIIEILVKERLFRFFEKYNLLSNSQFGFRKGRCTITALRDMVEDVVDCLDGGHAIGAVFV' A
#
# COMPACT_ATOMS: atom_id res chain seq x y z
N MET A 1 8.58 25.76 14.75
CA MET A 1 7.61 24.65 14.59
C MET A 1 6.40 25.20 13.87
N ASN A 2 6.21 24.86 12.59
CA ASN A 2 5.00 25.23 11.86
C ASN A 2 3.89 24.23 12.22
N VAL A 3 2.72 24.74 12.59
CA VAL A 3 1.54 23.95 12.96
C VAL A 3 1.06 23.07 11.79
N GLU A 4 1.33 23.47 10.55
CA GLU A 4 0.96 22.75 9.33
C GLU A 4 1.68 21.40 9.17
N ASN A 5 2.78 21.17 9.88
CA ASN A 5 3.55 19.92 9.80
C ASN A 5 2.99 18.81 10.70
N TYR A 6 1.95 19.09 11.51
CA TYR A 6 1.34 18.10 12.37
C TYR A 6 0.15 17.43 11.68
N ARG A 7 0.14 16.10 11.67
CA ARG A 7 -1.00 15.32 11.23
C ARG A 7 -1.89 15.01 12.45
N PRO A 8 -3.10 15.60 12.57
CA PRO A 8 -3.97 15.30 13.69
C PRO A 8 -4.41 13.83 13.65
N ILE A 9 -4.48 13.20 14.82
CA ILE A 9 -4.91 11.80 14.99
C ILE A 9 -6.30 11.79 15.60
N ALA A 10 -7.24 11.08 14.98
CA ALA A 10 -8.55 10.84 15.55
C ALA A 10 -8.50 9.66 16.53
N ILE A 11 -8.85 9.90 17.80
CA ILE A 11 -9.03 8.85 18.80
C ILE A 11 -10.51 8.45 18.79
N ILE A 12 -10.77 7.22 18.36
CA ILE A 12 -12.13 6.71 18.21
C ILE A 12 -12.56 6.01 19.53
N PRO A 13 -13.80 6.18 20.01
CA PRO A 13 -14.32 5.42 21.14
C PRO A 13 -14.22 3.89 20.91
N ILE A 14 -14.19 3.11 21.99
CA ILE A 14 -14.01 1.65 21.93
C ILE A 14 -15.04 0.96 21.01
N LEU A 15 -16.29 1.41 21.03
CA LEU A 15 -17.34 0.87 20.15
C LEU A 15 -17.05 1.16 18.68
N GLY A 16 -16.52 2.35 18.36
CA GLY A 16 -16.10 2.69 16.99
C GLY A 16 -14.91 1.85 16.53
N LYS A 17 -13.95 1.56 17.40
CA LYS A 17 -12.84 0.62 17.11
C LYS A 17 -13.34 -0.78 16.76
N ILE A 18 -14.35 -1.28 17.47
CA ILE A 18 -14.95 -2.60 17.17
C ILE A 18 -15.58 -2.57 15.77
N ILE A 19 -16.35 -1.53 15.44
CA ILE A 19 -16.96 -1.37 14.12
C ILE A 19 -15.89 -1.27 13.02
N GLU A 20 -14.82 -0.50 13.24
CA GLU A 20 -13.70 -0.37 12.30
C GLU A 20 -13.09 -1.74 11.94
N ILE A 21 -12.86 -2.59 12.95
CA ILE A 21 -12.30 -3.94 12.75
C ILE A 21 -13.25 -4.79 11.88
N LEU A 22 -14.55 -4.78 12.20
CA LEU A 22 -15.55 -5.57 11.47
C LEU A 22 -15.69 -5.12 10.01
N VAL A 23 -15.75 -3.80 9.79
CA VAL A 23 -15.85 -3.21 8.44
C VAL A 23 -14.60 -3.52 7.63
N LYS A 24 -13.41 -3.32 8.21
CA LYS A 24 -12.13 -3.64 7.58
C LYS A 24 -12.12 -5.09 7.10
N GLU A 25 -12.47 -6.03 7.97
CA GLU A 25 -12.43 -7.46 7.65
C GLU A 25 -13.38 -7.80 6.49
N ARG A 26 -14.62 -7.29 6.52
CA ARG A 26 -15.60 -7.53 5.47
C ARG A 26 -15.14 -6.95 4.13
N LEU A 27 -14.62 -5.72 4.12
CA LEU A 27 -14.13 -5.07 2.91
C LEU A 27 -12.93 -5.80 2.32
N PHE A 28 -11.94 -6.16 3.13
CA PHE A 28 -10.77 -6.90 2.63
C PHE A 28 -11.14 -8.27 2.06
N ARG A 29 -12.04 -9.01 2.71
CA ARG A 29 -12.56 -10.27 2.14
C ARG A 29 -13.22 -10.06 0.79
N PHE A 30 -13.98 -8.98 0.63
CA PHE A 30 -14.60 -8.63 -0.65
C PHE A 30 -13.55 -8.27 -1.71
N PHE A 31 -12.59 -7.40 -1.37
CA PHE A 31 -11.54 -6.97 -2.29
C PHE A 31 -10.66 -8.13 -2.78
N GLU A 32 -10.28 -9.04 -1.89
CA GLU A 32 -9.49 -10.23 -2.26
C GLU A 32 -10.34 -11.24 -3.06
N LYS A 33 -11.62 -11.46 -2.70
CA LYS A 33 -12.50 -12.37 -3.44
C LYS A 33 -12.67 -11.97 -4.91
N TYR A 34 -12.74 -10.68 -5.20
CA TYR A 34 -12.96 -10.15 -6.54
C TYR A 34 -11.70 -9.58 -7.20
N ASN A 35 -10.51 -9.81 -6.61
CA ASN A 35 -9.23 -9.30 -7.12
C ASN A 35 -9.23 -7.80 -7.44
N LEU A 36 -9.82 -6.99 -6.56
CA LEU A 36 -10.02 -5.54 -6.79
C LEU A 36 -8.79 -4.69 -6.43
N LEU A 37 -7.80 -5.28 -5.74
CA LEU A 37 -6.56 -4.60 -5.38
C LEU A 37 -5.49 -4.86 -6.45
N SER A 38 -4.77 -3.80 -6.83
CA SER A 38 -3.66 -3.92 -7.78
C SER A 38 -2.59 -4.91 -7.30
N ASN A 39 -2.01 -5.65 -8.24
CA ASN A 39 -0.85 -6.50 -7.98
C ASN A 39 0.41 -5.69 -7.66
N SER A 40 0.43 -4.39 -7.92
CA SER A 40 1.52 -3.48 -7.50
C SER A 40 1.18 -2.72 -6.21
N GLN A 41 0.05 -3.03 -5.54
CA GLN A 41 -0.26 -2.47 -4.22
C GLN A 41 0.35 -3.33 -3.12
N PHE A 42 1.38 -2.81 -2.45
CA PHE A 42 2.08 -3.53 -1.38
C PHE A 42 1.67 -3.09 0.03
N GLY A 43 1.20 -1.85 0.17
CA GLY A 43 0.72 -1.32 1.43
C GLY A 43 -0.58 -1.97 1.88
N PHE A 44 -0.69 -2.25 3.18
CA PHE A 44 -1.91 -2.75 3.84
C PHE A 44 -2.47 -4.07 3.28
N ARG A 45 -1.66 -4.84 2.52
CA ARG A 45 -2.04 -6.17 2.02
C ARG A 45 -1.33 -7.28 2.78
N LYS A 46 -2.03 -8.39 3.02
CA LYS A 46 -1.45 -9.56 3.67
C LYS A 46 -0.39 -10.19 2.76
N GLY A 47 0.77 -10.55 3.32
CA GLY A 47 1.86 -11.20 2.57
C GLY A 47 2.66 -10.26 1.65
N ARG A 48 2.39 -8.95 1.68
CA ARG A 48 3.15 -7.93 0.95
C ARG A 48 3.72 -6.92 1.93
N CYS A 49 4.90 -6.41 1.63
CA CYS A 49 5.59 -5.41 2.44
C CYS A 49 6.41 -4.45 1.57
N THR A 50 7.05 -3.47 2.20
CA THR A 50 7.91 -2.52 1.49
C THR A 50 9.13 -3.16 0.86
N ILE A 51 9.64 -4.26 1.44
CA ILE A 51 10.76 -5.03 0.89
C ILE A 51 10.34 -5.70 -0.42
N THR A 52 9.16 -6.34 -0.46
CA THR A 52 8.66 -6.91 -1.72
C THR A 52 8.40 -5.85 -2.77
N ALA A 53 7.93 -4.65 -2.37
CA ALA A 53 7.74 -3.54 -3.30
C ALA A 53 9.07 -3.08 -3.92
N LEU A 54 10.10 -2.93 -3.10
CA LEU A 54 11.43 -2.51 -3.54
C LEU A 54 12.07 -3.57 -4.43
N ARG A 55 11.95 -4.85 -4.07
CA ARG A 55 12.48 -5.95 -4.87
C ARG A 55 11.84 -5.96 -6.26
N ASP A 56 10.51 -5.94 -6.32
CA ASP A 56 9.79 -5.96 -7.60
C ASP A 56 10.17 -4.73 -8.46
N MET A 57 10.34 -3.55 -7.85
CA MET A 57 10.86 -2.36 -8.55
C MET A 57 12.30 -2.53 -9.08
N VAL A 58 13.20 -3.14 -8.30
CA VAL A 58 14.60 -3.35 -8.72
C VAL A 58 14.67 -4.37 -9.85
N GLU A 59 13.88 -5.44 -9.78
CA GLU A 59 13.77 -6.43 -10.85
C GLU A 59 13.31 -5.77 -12.16
N ASP A 60 12.24 -4.95 -12.11
CA ASP A 60 11.77 -4.19 -13.28
C ASP A 60 12.85 -3.27 -13.88
N VAL A 61 13.65 -2.63 -13.03
CA VAL A 61 14.76 -1.76 -13.48
C VAL A 61 15.85 -2.58 -14.16
N VAL A 62 16.28 -3.69 -13.56
CA VAL A 62 17.33 -4.54 -14.11
C VAL A 62 16.91 -5.11 -15.47
N ASP A 63 15.69 -5.63 -15.57
CA ASP A 63 15.16 -6.19 -16.82
C ASP A 63 15.12 -5.15 -17.95
N CYS A 64 14.73 -3.91 -17.63
CA CYS A 64 14.72 -2.83 -18.61
C CYS A 64 16.13 -2.38 -19.04
N LEU A 65 17.10 -2.39 -18.12
CA LEU A 65 18.50 -2.07 -18.43
C LEU A 65 19.11 -3.11 -19.36
N ASP A 66 18.89 -4.39 -19.07
CA ASP A 66 19.37 -5.50 -19.90
C ASP A 66 18.74 -5.49 -21.30
N GLY A 67 17.49 -5.02 -21.42
CA GLY A 67 16.82 -4.77 -22.70
C GLY A 67 17.27 -3.52 -23.46
N GLY A 68 18.16 -2.69 -22.89
CA GLY A 68 18.60 -1.43 -23.49
C GLY A 68 17.53 -0.33 -23.52
N HIS A 69 16.50 -0.43 -22.67
CA HIS A 69 15.43 0.55 -22.58
C HIS A 69 15.79 1.71 -21.62
N ALA A 70 15.25 2.90 -21.90
CA ALA A 70 15.35 4.03 -20.98
C ALA A 70 14.37 3.87 -19.81
N ILE A 71 14.83 4.17 -18.60
CA ILE A 71 14.09 3.98 -17.35
C ILE A 71 13.91 5.34 -16.66
N GLY A 72 12.72 5.57 -16.09
CA GLY A 72 12.42 6.75 -15.29
C GLY A 72 11.51 6.39 -14.12
N ALA A 73 11.69 7.09 -12.99
CA ALA A 73 10.86 6.94 -11.80
C ALA A 73 10.23 8.30 -11.43
N VAL A 74 8.95 8.27 -11.05
CA VAL A 74 8.21 9.44 -10.56
C VAL A 74 7.78 9.15 -9.13
N PHE A 75 8.18 10.01 -8.20
CA PHE A 75 7.69 10.00 -6.83
C PHE A 75 6.58 11.04 -6.70
N VAL A 76 5.43 10.62 -6.15
CA VAL A 76 4.24 11.45 -5.91
C VAL A 76 3.96 11.50 -4.41
#